data_AF-A0A8J6LQS2-F1
#
_entry.id   AF-A0A8J6LQS2-F1
#
_cell.length_a   1.000
_cell.length_b   1.000
_cell.length_c   1.000
_cell.angle_alpha   90.00
_cell.angle_beta   90.00
_cell.angle_gamma   90.00
#
_symmetry.space_group_name_H-M   'P 1'
#
loop_
_entity.id
_entity.type
_entity.pdbx_description
1 polymer ?
#
loop_
_entity_poly.entity_id
_entity_poly.type
_entity_poly.pdbx_seq_one_letter_code
_entity_poly.pdbx_strand_id
1 'polypeptide(L)'
;MELAGTLHIAQSLQSPYSSSISRPRPITGDAMSRNLSPEIPQEALRVAPEEQPQGHKRRFTLARRAAVFLTSTIASMGLIASPVWAGTETDASSTATVTTRSVTQPVPDAASSSLAEQERIRQLGIDPAIGNKFRPGEARTALRIESERAVTLMRAPDDDINADWLDSHGKSYDAVGNFPSKYFPGQWSNLQRQILLHLNKADFVPVDVSRFKRQHKNQVREFITGHPEFNSRVFVVGNEESSDPDMEKTG
;
A
#
# COMPACT_ATOMS: atom_id res chain seq x y z
N MET A 1 18.12 -28.85 52.39
CA MET A 1 17.92 -27.43 52.73
C MET A 1 17.05 -26.84 51.65
N GLU A 2 15.73 -26.89 51.89
CA GLU A 2 14.72 -26.14 51.15
C GLU A 2 14.89 -24.65 51.39
N LEU A 3 14.65 -23.82 50.37
CA LEU A 3 13.92 -22.56 50.53
C LEU A 3 13.14 -22.29 49.24
N ALA A 4 11.84 -22.62 49.30
CA ALA A 4 10.83 -22.17 48.35
C ALA A 4 10.50 -20.69 48.61
N GLY A 5 10.42 -19.90 47.54
CA GLY A 5 10.04 -18.48 47.59
C GLY A 5 8.92 -18.20 46.60
N THR A 6 7.68 -18.46 47.02
CA THR A 6 6.44 -18.09 46.32
C THR A 6 6.20 -16.59 46.51
N LEU A 7 6.10 -15.83 45.43
CA LEU A 7 5.59 -14.45 45.45
C LEU A 7 4.27 -14.38 44.67
N HIS A 8 3.18 -14.27 45.43
CA HIS A 8 1.87 -13.83 44.96
C HIS A 8 1.85 -12.30 44.95
N ILE A 9 1.57 -11.68 43.79
CA ILE A 9 1.03 -10.32 43.76
C ILE A 9 -0.18 -10.33 42.82
N ALA A 10 -1.35 -10.43 43.44
CA ALA A 10 -2.60 -10.05 42.83
C ALA A 10 -2.75 -8.52 42.97
N GLN A 11 -2.98 -7.81 41.87
CA GLN A 11 -3.56 -6.48 41.90
C GLN A 11 -4.82 -6.45 41.05
N SER A 12 -5.92 -6.51 41.77
CA SER A 12 -7.27 -6.16 41.37
C SER A 12 -7.34 -4.65 41.11
N LEU A 13 -7.65 -4.25 39.87
CA LEU A 13 -8.19 -2.93 39.58
C LEU A 13 -9.55 -3.09 38.91
N GLN A 14 -10.57 -2.82 39.73
CA GLN A 14 -11.96 -2.61 39.33
C GLN A 14 -12.03 -1.31 38.51
N SER A 15 -12.64 -1.37 37.34
CA SER A 15 -12.98 -0.17 36.56
C SER A 15 -14.50 -0.05 36.49
N PRO A 16 -15.13 0.96 37.13
CA PRO A 16 -16.56 1.21 37.02
C PRO A 16 -16.84 2.16 35.86
N TYR A 17 -16.95 1.63 34.63
CA TYR A 17 -17.63 2.37 33.54
C TYR A 17 -19.04 1.81 33.38
N SER A 18 -19.93 2.35 34.21
CA SER A 18 -21.38 2.23 34.06
C SER A 18 -21.82 3.29 33.05
N SER A 19 -21.90 2.93 31.78
CA SER A 19 -22.52 3.79 30.75
C SER A 19 -24.03 3.65 30.86
N SER A 20 -24.65 4.69 31.42
CA SER A 20 -26.10 4.89 31.45
C SER A 20 -26.65 4.96 30.02
N ILE A 21 -27.33 3.90 29.61
CA ILE A 21 -28.16 3.83 28.41
C ILE A 21 -29.34 4.78 28.61
N SER A 22 -29.25 5.97 28.04
CA SER A 22 -30.37 6.91 27.95
C SER A 22 -31.34 6.42 26.87
N ARG A 23 -32.44 5.79 27.29
CA ARG A 23 -33.51 5.35 26.40
C ARG A 23 -34.33 6.57 25.93
N PRO A 24 -34.59 6.75 24.62
CA PRO A 24 -35.55 7.74 24.18
C PRO A 24 -36.97 7.33 24.59
N ARG A 25 -37.75 8.31 25.07
CA ARG A 25 -39.16 8.14 25.44
C ARG A 25 -40.02 7.89 24.19
N PRO A 26 -41.07 7.04 24.28
CA PRO A 26 -42.07 6.96 23.24
C PRO A 26 -42.95 8.22 23.25
N ILE A 27 -43.03 8.90 22.11
CA ILE A 27 -43.98 10.00 21.89
C ILE A 27 -45.28 9.36 21.43
N THR A 28 -46.18 9.10 22.38
CA THR A 28 -47.61 8.94 22.11
C THR A 28 -48.18 10.31 21.74
N GLY A 29 -48.54 10.48 20.47
CA GLY A 29 -49.24 11.63 19.93
C GLY A 29 -50.36 11.14 19.02
N ASP A 30 -51.57 11.28 19.54
CA ASP A 30 -52.83 10.76 19.04
C ASP A 30 -53.29 11.40 17.72
N ALA A 31 -54.24 10.71 17.09
CA ALA A 31 -54.87 10.93 15.81
C ALA A 31 -55.24 12.38 15.45
N MET A 32 -55.13 12.72 14.16
CA MET A 32 -56.22 13.34 13.41
C MET A 32 -56.18 12.95 11.92
N SER A 33 -57.20 12.17 11.57
CA SER A 33 -57.76 11.89 10.26
C SER A 33 -57.85 13.11 9.34
N ARG A 34 -57.34 13.01 8.10
CA ARG A 34 -57.97 13.56 6.88
C ARG A 34 -57.63 12.70 5.66
N ASN A 35 -58.67 12.05 5.14
CA ASN A 35 -58.80 11.59 3.76
C ASN A 35 -58.20 12.57 2.77
N LEU A 36 -57.53 12.05 1.74
CA LEU A 36 -57.55 12.55 0.36
C LEU A 36 -56.81 11.53 -0.53
N SER A 37 -57.56 10.58 -1.08
CA SER A 37 -57.18 9.84 -2.28
C SER A 37 -57.28 10.76 -3.50
N PRO A 38 -56.30 10.72 -4.40
CA PRO A 38 -56.57 10.88 -5.81
C PRO A 38 -56.34 9.55 -6.55
N GLU A 39 -57.40 9.08 -7.22
CA GLU A 39 -57.36 8.04 -8.24
C GLU A 39 -56.29 8.38 -9.29
N ILE A 40 -55.35 7.45 -9.51
CA ILE A 40 -54.45 7.49 -10.66
C ILE A 40 -55.04 6.60 -11.76
N PRO A 41 -55.28 7.11 -12.97
CA PRO A 41 -55.76 6.33 -14.10
C PRO A 41 -54.78 5.21 -14.48
N GLN A 42 -55.29 3.98 -14.54
CA GLN A 42 -54.62 2.81 -15.10
C GLN A 42 -54.77 2.81 -16.63
N GLU A 43 -53.95 3.60 -17.33
CA GLU A 43 -53.75 3.49 -18.77
C GLU A 43 -52.27 3.62 -19.11
N ALA A 44 -51.67 2.50 -19.53
CA ALA A 44 -50.62 2.37 -20.56
C ALA A 44 -49.77 1.11 -20.30
N LEU A 45 -50.44 -0.04 -20.38
CA LEU A 45 -49.82 -1.34 -20.56
C LEU A 45 -49.35 -1.47 -22.01
N ARG A 46 -48.06 -1.21 -22.29
CA ARG A 46 -47.31 -1.77 -23.43
C ARG A 46 -45.82 -1.51 -23.25
N VAL A 47 -45.16 -2.38 -22.49
CA VAL A 47 -43.70 -2.49 -22.47
C VAL A 47 -43.32 -3.57 -23.48
N ALA A 48 -42.55 -3.17 -24.51
CA ALA A 48 -41.94 -4.05 -25.48
C ALA A 48 -40.90 -4.96 -24.80
N PRO A 49 -40.67 -6.19 -25.29
CA PRO A 49 -39.66 -7.06 -24.71
C PRO A 49 -38.26 -6.48 -24.97
N GLU A 50 -37.57 -6.22 -23.86
CA GLU A 50 -36.18 -5.80 -23.76
C GLU A 50 -35.26 -6.93 -24.26
N GLU A 51 -34.57 -6.71 -25.38
CA GLU A 51 -33.44 -7.55 -25.78
C GLU A 51 -32.32 -7.39 -24.76
N GLN A 52 -32.10 -8.44 -23.96
CA GLN A 52 -30.93 -8.54 -23.09
C GLN A 52 -29.66 -8.70 -23.95
N PRO A 53 -28.71 -7.74 -23.93
CA PRO A 53 -27.40 -7.99 -24.52
C PRO A 53 -26.70 -9.06 -23.67
N GLN A 54 -26.43 -10.19 -24.31
CA GLN A 54 -25.67 -11.30 -23.75
C GLN A 54 -24.34 -10.79 -23.17
N GLY A 55 -24.30 -10.71 -21.85
CA GLY A 55 -23.11 -10.42 -21.08
C GLY A 55 -22.02 -11.42 -21.48
N HIS A 56 -20.98 -10.90 -22.12
CA HIS A 56 -19.74 -11.61 -22.34
C HIS A 56 -19.20 -12.01 -20.98
N LYS A 57 -19.42 -13.26 -20.60
CA LYS A 57 -18.71 -13.93 -19.52
C LYS A 57 -17.23 -13.91 -19.91
N ARG A 58 -16.50 -12.88 -19.49
CA ARG A 58 -15.05 -12.86 -19.53
C ARG A 58 -14.59 -14.02 -18.66
N ARG A 59 -14.28 -15.13 -19.32
CA ARG A 59 -13.63 -16.29 -18.72
C ARG A 59 -12.36 -15.77 -18.04
N PHE A 60 -12.33 -15.83 -16.72
CA PHE A 60 -11.12 -15.65 -15.93
C PHE A 60 -10.18 -16.80 -16.30
N THR A 61 -9.34 -16.59 -17.30
CA THR A 61 -8.20 -17.48 -17.55
C THR A 61 -7.17 -17.19 -16.48
N LEU A 62 -7.04 -18.12 -15.54
CA LEU A 62 -5.94 -18.22 -14.59
C LEU A 62 -4.65 -18.48 -15.40
N ALA A 63 -4.09 -17.43 -15.99
CA ALA A 63 -2.84 -17.53 -16.74
C ALA A 63 -1.70 -17.72 -15.73
N ARG A 64 -1.18 -18.94 -15.67
CA ARG A 64 0.09 -19.28 -15.03
C ARG A 64 1.17 -18.37 -15.62
N ARG A 65 1.68 -17.44 -14.81
CA ARG A 65 2.85 -16.61 -15.17
C ARG A 65 4.10 -17.49 -15.10
N ALA A 66 4.61 -17.88 -16.27
CA ALA A 66 6.01 -18.21 -16.42
C ALA A 66 6.76 -16.87 -16.55
N ALA A 67 7.46 -16.47 -15.50
CA ALA A 67 8.34 -15.31 -15.54
C ALA A 67 9.50 -15.61 -16.50
N VAL A 68 9.52 -14.95 -17.66
CA VAL A 68 10.71 -14.88 -18.51
C VAL A 68 11.62 -13.84 -17.87
N PHE A 69 12.54 -14.30 -17.03
CA PHE A 69 13.66 -13.49 -16.59
C PHE A 69 14.61 -13.30 -17.80
N LEU A 70 14.67 -12.08 -18.33
CA LEU A 70 15.77 -11.68 -19.20
C LEU A 70 17.03 -11.57 -18.34
N THR A 71 17.80 -12.65 -18.24
CA THR A 71 19.15 -12.61 -17.68
C THR A 71 20.06 -11.93 -18.70
N SER A 72 20.38 -10.65 -18.48
CA SER A 72 21.51 -10.00 -19.14
C SER A 72 22.79 -10.77 -18.78
N THR A 73 23.23 -11.62 -19.70
CA THR A 73 24.47 -12.37 -19.59
C THR A 73 25.60 -11.42 -19.96
N ILE A 74 26.24 -10.81 -18.97
CA ILE A 74 27.52 -10.12 -19.19
C ILE A 74 28.57 -11.21 -19.37
N ALA A 75 28.99 -11.41 -20.61
CA ALA A 75 30.16 -12.19 -20.95
C ALA A 75 31.41 -11.47 -20.41
N SER A 76 31.88 -11.87 -19.23
CA SER A 76 33.24 -11.60 -18.77
C SER A 76 34.04 -12.90 -18.86
N MET A 77 34.49 -13.22 -20.07
CA MET A 77 35.60 -14.16 -20.23
C MET A 77 36.89 -13.43 -19.83
N GLY A 78 37.42 -13.83 -18.69
CA GLY A 78 38.69 -13.36 -18.16
C GLY A 78 39.21 -14.37 -17.15
N LEU A 79 39.58 -15.55 -17.64
CA LEU A 79 40.36 -16.54 -16.92
C LEU A 79 41.67 -15.88 -16.45
N ILE A 80 41.86 -15.75 -15.14
CA ILE A 80 43.20 -15.66 -14.57
C ILE A 80 43.29 -16.73 -13.49
N ALA A 81 44.03 -17.77 -13.81
CA ALA A 81 44.37 -18.86 -12.92
C ALA A 81 45.07 -18.32 -11.67
N SER A 82 44.61 -18.75 -10.48
CA SER A 82 45.36 -18.57 -9.25
C SER A 82 46.45 -19.64 -9.15
N PRO A 83 47.72 -19.28 -8.89
CA PRO A 83 48.68 -20.25 -8.37
C PRO A 83 48.57 -20.34 -6.84
N VAL A 84 48.34 -21.56 -6.36
CA VAL A 84 48.57 -22.00 -4.99
C VAL A 84 50.08 -22.15 -4.79
N TRP A 85 50.70 -21.29 -3.98
CA TRP A 85 52.04 -21.52 -3.46
C TRP A 85 51.99 -21.40 -1.93
N ALA A 86 52.20 -22.54 -1.28
CA ALA A 86 52.55 -22.63 0.12
C ALA A 86 54.00 -22.15 0.30
N GLY A 87 54.24 -21.32 1.31
CA GLY A 87 55.57 -20.85 1.68
C GLY A 87 55.56 -20.28 3.09
N THR A 88 56.07 -21.07 4.03
CA THR A 88 56.56 -20.63 5.33
C THR A 88 57.92 -19.95 5.13
N GLU A 89 58.16 -18.78 5.74
CA GLU A 89 59.41 -18.40 6.45
C GLU A 89 59.49 -16.89 6.79
N THR A 90 59.81 -16.65 8.07
CA THR A 90 60.66 -15.64 8.74
C THR A 90 61.02 -14.27 8.12
N ASP A 91 60.87 -13.25 8.99
CA ASP A 91 61.68 -12.02 9.17
C ASP A 91 62.57 -11.51 8.04
N ALA A 92 62.31 -10.27 7.58
CA ALA A 92 63.29 -9.19 7.58
C ALA A 92 62.70 -7.86 7.09
N SER A 93 63.09 -6.81 7.79
CA SER A 93 62.87 -5.39 7.51
C SER A 93 63.11 -4.99 6.05
N SER A 94 62.11 -4.36 5.42
CA SER A 94 62.30 -3.53 4.23
C SER A 94 61.24 -2.44 4.16
N THR A 95 61.64 -1.24 4.55
CA THR A 95 60.97 0.03 4.27
C THR A 95 60.98 0.28 2.76
N ALA A 96 59.96 -0.22 2.06
CA ALA A 96 59.65 0.18 0.70
C ALA A 96 58.48 1.17 0.75
N THR A 97 58.77 2.43 0.43
CA THR A 97 57.79 3.49 0.21
C THR A 97 56.97 3.14 -1.04
N VAL A 98 55.89 2.37 -0.84
CA VAL A 98 54.90 2.11 -1.88
C VAL A 98 54.12 3.41 -2.09
N THR A 99 54.52 4.18 -3.10
CA THR A 99 53.68 5.25 -3.65
C THR A 99 52.48 4.60 -4.33
N THR A 100 51.41 4.37 -3.57
CA THR A 100 50.08 4.09 -4.09
C THR A 100 49.64 5.29 -4.91
N ARG A 101 49.79 5.22 -6.25
CA ARG A 101 49.08 6.10 -7.16
C ARG A 101 47.61 5.78 -7.01
N SER A 102 46.89 6.62 -6.27
CA SER A 102 45.43 6.66 -6.24
C SER A 102 44.94 6.84 -7.67
N VAL A 103 44.54 5.75 -8.30
CA VAL A 103 43.73 5.79 -9.51
C VAL A 103 42.39 6.35 -9.07
N THR A 104 42.21 7.65 -9.25
CA THR A 104 40.91 8.31 -9.16
C THR A 104 40.03 7.69 -10.23
N GLN A 105 39.32 6.61 -9.88
CA GLN A 105 38.23 6.14 -10.71
C GLN A 105 37.24 7.28 -10.85
N PRO A 106 36.79 7.61 -12.09
CA PRO A 106 35.77 8.62 -12.29
C PRO A 106 34.53 8.17 -11.53
N VAL A 107 34.21 8.91 -10.47
CA VAL A 107 32.95 8.76 -9.75
C VAL A 107 31.86 8.96 -10.81
N PRO A 108 30.94 7.99 -11.02
CA PRO A 108 29.84 8.20 -11.96
C PRO A 108 29.13 9.50 -11.59
N ASP A 109 28.95 10.38 -12.58
CA ASP A 109 28.43 11.72 -12.38
C ASP A 109 27.10 11.65 -11.62
N ALA A 110 27.08 12.15 -10.38
CA ALA A 110 25.88 12.18 -9.54
C ALA A 110 24.68 12.88 -10.23
N ALA A 111 24.95 13.74 -11.21
CA ALA A 111 23.95 14.38 -12.06
C ALA A 111 23.23 13.39 -13.01
N SER A 112 23.94 12.39 -13.55
CA SER A 112 23.33 11.37 -14.40
C SER A 112 22.39 10.45 -13.60
N SER A 113 22.77 10.12 -12.36
CA SER A 113 21.92 9.34 -11.45
C SER A 113 20.69 10.11 -11.01
N SER A 114 20.77 11.44 -10.83
CA SER A 114 19.61 12.22 -10.40
C SER A 114 18.53 12.33 -11.48
N LEU A 115 18.93 12.46 -12.76
CA LEU A 115 17.99 12.46 -13.89
C LEU A 115 17.38 11.07 -14.12
N ALA A 116 18.19 10.01 -14.03
CA ALA A 116 17.68 8.64 -14.13
C ALA A 116 16.66 8.33 -13.03
N GLU A 117 16.91 8.78 -11.81
CA GLU A 117 15.98 8.60 -10.69
C GLU A 117 14.70 9.42 -10.87
N GLN A 118 14.79 10.67 -11.33
CA GLN A 118 13.61 11.48 -11.63
C GLN A 118 12.72 10.83 -12.70
N GLU A 119 13.32 10.27 -13.75
CA GLU A 119 12.58 9.55 -14.78
C GLU A 119 11.93 8.28 -14.22
N ARG A 120 12.65 7.50 -13.39
CA ARG A 120 12.08 6.32 -12.72
C ARG A 120 10.87 6.69 -11.87
N ILE A 121 10.98 7.75 -11.06
CA ILE A 121 9.87 8.25 -10.24
C ILE A 121 8.70 8.70 -11.10
N ARG A 122 8.97 9.36 -12.24
CA ARG A 122 7.93 9.74 -13.19
C ARG A 122 7.18 8.52 -13.70
N GLN A 123 7.90 7.46 -14.08
CA GLN A 123 7.32 6.20 -14.56
C GLN A 123 6.41 5.53 -13.52
N LEU A 124 6.75 5.61 -12.22
CA LEU A 124 5.87 5.08 -11.16
C LEU A 124 4.48 5.71 -11.14
N GLY A 125 4.36 6.97 -11.58
CA GLY A 125 3.08 7.69 -11.63
C GLY A 125 2.39 7.66 -12.99
N ILE A 126 2.95 7.04 -14.02
CA ILE A 126 2.26 6.93 -15.32
C ILE A 126 1.20 5.83 -15.21
N ASP A 127 -0.06 6.19 -15.42
CA ASP A 127 -1.16 5.24 -15.42
C ASP A 127 -1.54 4.87 -16.87
N PRO A 128 -1.24 3.63 -17.31
CA PRO A 128 -1.57 3.18 -18.65
C PRO A 128 -3.08 3.07 -18.89
N ALA A 129 -3.87 2.80 -17.84
CA ALA A 129 -5.32 2.63 -17.95
C ALA A 129 -6.06 3.91 -18.37
N ILE A 130 -5.44 5.08 -18.20
CA ILE A 130 -6.01 6.38 -18.61
C ILE A 130 -5.24 7.05 -19.76
N GLY A 131 -4.50 6.26 -20.54
CA GLY A 131 -3.72 6.75 -21.68
C GLY A 131 -2.38 7.36 -21.27
N ASN A 132 -1.65 6.69 -20.39
CA ASN A 132 -0.29 7.06 -19.96
C ASN A 132 -0.18 8.47 -19.37
N LYS A 133 -1.21 8.92 -18.65
CA LYS A 133 -1.17 10.22 -17.97
C LYS A 133 -0.44 10.09 -16.64
N PHE A 134 0.40 11.07 -16.36
CA PHE A 134 1.13 11.13 -15.09
C PHE A 134 0.24 11.57 -13.94
N ARG A 135 0.25 10.79 -12.86
CA ARG A 135 -0.45 11.02 -11.60
C ARG A 135 0.58 11.21 -10.48
N PRO A 136 0.83 12.46 -10.05
CA PRO A 136 1.79 12.73 -8.97
C PRO A 136 1.36 12.16 -7.61
N GLY A 137 0.08 11.80 -7.45
CA GLY A 137 -0.39 11.08 -6.27
C GLY A 137 0.17 9.66 -6.21
N GLU A 138 0.10 8.93 -7.33
CA GLU A 138 0.56 7.53 -7.43
C GLU A 138 2.08 7.42 -7.28
N ALA A 139 2.86 8.29 -7.95
CA ALA A 139 4.31 8.31 -7.78
C ALA A 139 4.72 8.52 -6.31
N ARG A 140 4.05 9.42 -5.59
CA ARG A 140 4.30 9.65 -4.16
C ARG A 140 3.90 8.47 -3.29
N THR A 141 2.79 7.80 -3.61
CA THR A 141 2.38 6.57 -2.91
C THR A 141 3.42 5.46 -3.11
N ALA A 142 3.87 5.24 -4.35
CA ALA A 142 4.91 4.27 -4.67
C ALA A 142 6.20 4.53 -3.88
N LEU A 143 6.69 5.77 -3.87
CA LEU A 143 7.89 6.14 -3.10
C LEU A 143 7.76 5.87 -1.61
N ARG A 144 6.58 6.09 -1.01
CA ARG A 144 6.36 5.74 0.41
C ARG A 144 6.40 4.24 0.64
N ILE A 145 5.84 3.46 -0.28
CA ILE A 145 5.92 2.00 -0.20
C ILE A 145 7.40 1.56 -0.26
N GLU A 146 8.17 2.10 -1.20
CA GLU A 146 9.60 1.83 -1.31
C GLU A 146 10.35 2.15 -0.01
N SER A 147 10.13 3.33 0.57
CA SER A 147 10.80 3.75 1.81
C SER A 147 10.38 2.91 3.02
N GLU A 148 9.08 2.61 3.16
CA GLU A 148 8.56 1.92 4.35
C GLU A 148 8.77 0.40 4.30
N ARG A 149 8.90 -0.17 3.09
CA ARG A 149 9.08 -1.62 2.90
C ARG A 149 10.48 -2.01 2.43
N ALA A 150 11.35 -1.04 2.19
CA ALA A 150 12.68 -1.26 1.63
C ALA A 150 12.64 -2.10 0.33
N VAL A 151 11.67 -1.76 -0.54
CA VAL A 151 11.50 -2.38 -1.87
C VAL A 151 11.80 -1.36 -2.96
N THR A 152 12.04 -1.85 -4.17
CA THR A 152 12.06 -1.01 -5.38
C THR A 152 10.91 -1.45 -6.26
N LEU A 153 10.07 -0.50 -6.62
CA LEU A 153 8.91 -0.69 -7.45
C LEU A 153 9.20 -0.30 -8.89
N MET A 154 8.50 -0.97 -9.79
CA MET A 154 8.37 -0.63 -11.19
C MET A 154 6.88 -0.56 -11.52
N ARG A 155 6.49 0.30 -12.47
CA ARG A 155 5.10 0.30 -12.95
C ARG A 155 4.76 -1.07 -13.52
N ALA A 156 3.60 -1.60 -13.17
CA ALA A 156 3.11 -2.83 -13.76
C ALA A 156 2.92 -2.65 -15.28
N PRO A 157 3.27 -3.65 -16.10
CA PRO A 157 3.09 -3.56 -17.55
C PRO A 157 1.61 -3.49 -17.93
N ASP A 158 1.30 -2.94 -19.11
CA ASP A 158 -0.07 -2.68 -19.57
C ASP A 158 -0.96 -3.94 -19.65
N ASP A 159 -0.36 -5.12 -19.80
CA ASP A 159 -1.06 -6.42 -19.83
C ASP A 159 -1.40 -6.94 -18.42
N ASP A 160 -0.81 -6.37 -17.37
CA ASP A 160 -1.10 -6.66 -15.97
C ASP A 160 -2.08 -5.63 -15.39
N ILE A 161 -3.32 -5.69 -15.86
CA ILE A 161 -4.41 -4.77 -15.48
C ILE A 161 -4.82 -4.83 -14.00
N ASN A 162 -4.17 -5.66 -13.20
CA ASN A 162 -4.61 -6.01 -11.85
C ASN A 162 -3.77 -5.36 -10.74
N ALA A 163 -2.69 -4.66 -11.08
CA ALA A 163 -1.81 -4.02 -10.12
C ALA A 163 -1.31 -2.68 -10.64
N ASP A 164 -0.93 -1.80 -9.72
CA ASP A 164 -0.27 -0.54 -10.06
C ASP A 164 1.23 -0.73 -10.27
N TRP A 165 1.85 -1.56 -9.42
CA TRP A 165 3.30 -1.78 -9.41
C TRP A 165 3.68 -3.23 -9.18
N LEU A 166 4.91 -3.56 -9.58
CA LEU A 166 5.60 -4.80 -9.28
C LEU A 166 6.93 -4.50 -8.58
N ASP A 167 7.33 -5.32 -7.61
CA ASP A 167 8.70 -5.27 -7.07
C ASP A 167 9.67 -6.19 -7.82
N SER A 168 10.95 -6.19 -7.41
CA SER A 168 12.01 -7.01 -8.00
C SER A 168 11.79 -8.52 -7.88
N HIS A 169 10.90 -8.96 -6.99
CA HIS A 169 10.51 -10.37 -6.82
C HIS A 169 9.22 -10.71 -7.58
N GLY A 170 8.69 -9.77 -8.36
CA GLY A 170 7.44 -9.93 -9.11
C GLY A 170 6.19 -9.87 -8.23
N LYS A 171 6.29 -9.35 -7.01
CA LYS A 171 5.12 -9.15 -6.14
C LYS A 171 4.35 -7.91 -6.56
N SER A 172 3.04 -8.05 -6.62
CA SER A 172 2.14 -6.99 -7.07
C SER A 172 1.64 -6.11 -5.92
N TYR A 173 1.58 -4.81 -6.18
CA TYR A 173 1.10 -3.79 -5.27
C TYR A 173 0.00 -2.99 -5.96
N ASP A 174 -1.11 -2.81 -5.25
CA ASP A 174 -2.26 -2.06 -5.76
C ASP A 174 -2.86 -1.22 -4.63
N ALA A 175 -2.66 0.10 -4.70
CA ALA A 175 -2.86 0.98 -3.55
C ALA A 175 -4.25 1.64 -3.52
N VAL A 176 -4.68 1.99 -2.31
CA VAL A 176 -5.94 2.70 -2.04
C VAL A 176 -5.72 3.85 -1.05
N GLY A 177 -6.68 4.77 -0.91
CA GLY A 177 -6.73 5.72 0.22
C GLY A 177 -6.22 7.15 0.01
N ASN A 178 -5.43 7.47 -1.02
CA ASN A 178 -4.79 8.80 -1.22
C ASN A 178 -5.75 9.96 -1.62
N PHE A 179 -6.97 9.99 -1.09
CA PHE A 179 -7.97 11.04 -1.33
C PHE A 179 -8.01 12.08 -0.18
N PRO A 180 -8.55 13.28 -0.41
CA PRO A 180 -8.62 14.31 0.64
C PRO A 180 -9.43 13.88 1.86
N SER A 181 -8.90 14.09 3.07
CA SER A 181 -9.56 13.70 4.34
C SER A 181 -10.99 14.21 4.51
N LYS A 182 -11.37 15.33 3.90
CA LYS A 182 -12.72 15.89 3.99
C LYS A 182 -13.81 14.96 3.44
N TYR A 183 -13.44 14.03 2.55
CA TYR A 183 -14.37 13.05 1.98
C TYR A 183 -14.43 11.74 2.76
N PHE A 184 -13.58 11.57 3.78
CA PHE A 184 -13.43 10.29 4.49
C PHE A 184 -14.74 9.76 5.09
N PRO A 185 -15.57 10.56 5.79
CA PRO A 185 -16.82 10.02 6.35
C PRO A 185 -17.75 9.41 5.30
N GLY A 186 -17.84 10.00 4.11
CA GLY A 186 -18.67 9.49 3.01
C GLY A 186 -18.00 8.41 2.16
N GLN A 187 -16.68 8.29 2.21
CA GLN A 187 -15.90 7.30 1.44
C GLN A 187 -15.48 6.09 2.27
N TRP A 188 -15.73 6.09 3.58
CA TRP A 188 -15.22 5.05 4.48
C TRP A 188 -15.65 3.64 4.06
N SER A 189 -16.94 3.41 3.85
CA SER A 189 -17.45 2.11 3.37
C SER A 189 -16.91 1.73 1.99
N ASN A 190 -16.68 2.71 1.12
CA ASN A 190 -16.11 2.47 -0.20
C ASN A 190 -14.62 2.08 -0.11
N LEU A 191 -13.85 2.72 0.77
CA LEU A 191 -12.45 2.38 1.02
C LEU A 191 -12.33 0.95 1.56
N GLN A 192 -13.15 0.56 2.54
CA GLN A 192 -13.20 -0.81 3.04
C GLN A 192 -13.48 -1.81 1.92
N ARG A 193 -14.47 -1.53 1.05
CA ARG A 193 -14.78 -2.37 -0.12
C ARG A 193 -13.60 -2.47 -1.07
N GLN A 194 -12.91 -1.36 -1.35
CA GLN A 194 -11.76 -1.36 -2.26
C GLN A 194 -10.59 -2.17 -1.71
N ILE A 195 -10.29 -2.09 -0.41
CA ILE A 195 -9.26 -2.93 0.23
C ILE A 195 -9.54 -4.41 -0.05
N LEU A 196 -10.77 -4.86 0.18
CA LEU A 196 -11.20 -6.24 -0.05
C LEU A 196 -11.13 -6.64 -1.53
N LEU A 197 -11.55 -5.77 -2.44
CA LEU A 197 -11.48 -6.04 -3.88
C LEU A 197 -10.03 -6.16 -4.36
N HIS A 198 -9.14 -5.31 -3.87
CA HIS A 198 -7.73 -5.28 -4.27
C HIS A 198 -6.97 -6.50 -3.72
N LEU A 199 -7.32 -6.98 -2.53
CA LEU A 199 -6.77 -8.21 -1.96
C LEU A 199 -7.00 -9.46 -2.83
N ASN A 200 -8.02 -9.46 -3.67
CA ASN A 200 -8.30 -10.57 -4.58
C ASN A 200 -7.46 -10.54 -5.86
N LYS A 201 -6.79 -9.42 -6.18
CA LYS A 201 -6.06 -9.22 -7.43
C LYS A 201 -4.57 -8.92 -7.27
N ALA A 202 -4.13 -8.41 -6.11
CA ALA A 202 -2.74 -8.07 -5.83
C ALA A 202 -2.17 -8.86 -4.64
N ASP A 203 -0.85 -9.07 -4.60
CA ASP A 203 -0.16 -9.67 -3.46
C ASP A 203 -0.29 -8.77 -2.23
N PHE A 204 -0.11 -7.46 -2.42
CA PHE A 204 -0.12 -6.44 -1.38
C PHE A 204 -1.08 -5.29 -1.70
N VAL A 205 -1.74 -4.76 -0.65
CA VAL A 205 -2.66 -3.61 -0.71
C VAL A 205 -2.19 -2.53 0.26
N PRO A 206 -1.35 -1.60 -0.20
CA PRO A 206 -0.99 -0.42 0.58
C PRO A 206 -2.18 0.54 0.71
N VAL A 207 -2.49 0.97 1.92
CA VAL A 207 -3.50 1.99 2.21
C VAL A 207 -2.80 3.30 2.54
N ASP A 208 -2.72 4.19 1.55
CA ASP A 208 -2.09 5.50 1.69
C ASP A 208 -3.00 6.44 2.48
N VAL A 209 -2.59 6.74 3.71
CA VAL A 209 -3.30 7.64 4.62
C VAL A 209 -2.60 9.00 4.75
N SER A 210 -1.63 9.31 3.90
CA SER A 210 -0.81 10.54 3.99
C SER A 210 -1.64 11.83 4.00
N ARG A 211 -2.85 11.80 3.45
CA ARG A 211 -3.76 12.94 3.36
C ARG A 211 -4.89 12.91 4.39
N PHE A 212 -4.90 11.93 5.29
CA PHE A 212 -5.93 11.75 6.30
C PHE A 212 -5.58 12.45 7.60
N LYS A 213 -6.59 12.99 8.28
CA LYS A 213 -6.48 13.43 9.67
C LYS A 213 -6.13 12.25 10.59
N ARG A 214 -5.47 12.52 11.72
CA ARG A 214 -5.08 11.50 12.71
C ARG A 214 -6.22 10.55 13.11
N GLN A 215 -7.43 11.08 13.37
CA GLN A 215 -8.61 10.27 13.71
C GLN A 215 -8.95 9.25 12.60
N HIS A 216 -8.91 9.68 11.34
CA HIS A 216 -9.16 8.79 10.21
C HIS A 216 -8.01 7.79 9.99
N LYS A 217 -6.75 8.19 10.21
CA LYS A 217 -5.61 7.25 10.21
C LYS A 217 -5.80 6.15 11.25
N ASN A 218 -6.25 6.51 12.46
CA ASN A 218 -6.55 5.55 13.52
C ASN A 218 -7.68 4.59 13.11
N GLN A 219 -8.76 5.11 12.54
CA GLN A 219 -9.88 4.30 12.06
C GLN A 219 -9.46 3.30 10.96
N VAL A 220 -8.59 3.71 10.04
CA VAL A 220 -8.00 2.80 9.04
C VAL A 220 -7.15 1.72 9.70
N ARG A 221 -6.30 2.08 10.67
CA ARG A 221 -5.46 1.13 11.39
C ARG A 221 -6.30 0.11 12.16
N GLU A 222 -7.28 0.58 12.93
CA GLU A 222 -8.21 -0.27 13.68
C GLU A 222 -8.92 -1.27 12.76
N PHE A 223 -9.41 -0.80 11.61
CA PHE A 223 -10.00 -1.66 10.60
C PHE A 223 -9.02 -2.74 10.14
N ILE A 224 -7.80 -2.37 9.73
CA ILE A 224 -6.81 -3.34 9.24
C ILE A 224 -6.43 -4.34 10.34
N THR A 225 -6.18 -3.88 11.57
CA THR A 225 -5.83 -4.75 12.71
C THR A 225 -6.97 -5.65 13.16
N GLY A 226 -8.22 -5.22 12.93
CA GLY A 226 -9.43 -5.98 13.26
C GLY A 226 -9.78 -7.10 12.26
N HIS A 227 -9.02 -7.23 11.16
CA HIS A 227 -9.23 -8.25 10.12
C HIS A 227 -7.97 -9.14 10.01
N PRO A 228 -7.86 -10.20 10.85
CA PRO A 228 -6.70 -11.09 10.85
C PRO A 228 -6.40 -11.70 9.48
N GLU A 229 -7.41 -11.90 8.64
CA GLU A 229 -7.26 -12.42 7.28
C GLU A 229 -6.44 -11.51 6.36
N PHE A 230 -6.32 -10.22 6.67
CA PHE A 230 -5.46 -9.29 5.93
C PHE A 230 -3.98 -9.62 6.11
N ASN A 231 -3.62 -10.25 7.23
CA ASN A 231 -2.24 -10.63 7.56
C ASN A 231 -1.26 -9.45 7.28
N SER A 232 -0.09 -9.76 6.72
CA SER A 232 0.87 -8.75 6.27
C SER A 232 0.58 -8.20 4.86
N ARG A 233 -0.53 -8.58 4.23
CA ARG A 233 -0.85 -8.20 2.84
C ARG A 233 -1.43 -6.80 2.73
N VAL A 234 -2.23 -6.37 3.71
CA VAL A 234 -2.73 -4.99 3.80
C VAL A 234 -1.93 -4.22 4.83
N PHE A 235 -1.50 -3.01 4.48
CA PHE A 235 -0.77 -2.18 5.42
C PHE A 235 -0.94 -0.69 5.13
N VAL A 236 -0.76 0.13 6.16
CA VAL A 236 -0.84 1.58 6.05
C VAL A 236 0.50 2.14 5.56
N VAL A 237 0.47 3.13 4.67
CA VAL A 237 1.62 3.97 4.30
C VAL A 237 1.30 5.46 4.46
N GLY A 238 2.31 6.30 4.65
CA GLY A 238 2.12 7.74 4.91
C GLY A 238 1.62 8.02 6.34
N ASN A 239 2.01 7.15 7.27
CA ASN A 239 1.62 7.28 8.67
C ASN A 239 2.38 8.39 9.41
N GLU A 240 3.45 8.94 8.81
CA GLU A 240 4.18 10.05 9.40
C GLU A 240 3.21 11.19 9.75
N GLU A 241 3.26 11.55 11.02
CA GLU A 241 2.54 12.70 11.55
C GLU A 241 3.32 13.89 10.98
N SER A 242 2.81 14.50 9.91
CA SER A 242 3.37 15.76 9.46
C SER A 242 3.30 16.68 10.67
N SER A 243 4.46 17.04 11.21
CA SER A 243 4.65 18.01 12.29
C SER A 243 4.28 19.41 11.81
N ASP A 244 3.10 19.57 11.20
CA ASP A 244 2.47 20.83 10.86
C ASP A 244 1.53 21.18 12.02
N PRO A 245 2.00 21.92 13.03
CA PRO A 245 1.18 22.40 14.14
C PRO A 245 0.09 23.41 13.72
N ASP A 246 -0.03 23.77 12.43
CA ASP A 246 -0.78 24.95 12.00
C ASP A 246 -2.17 24.70 11.39
N MET A 247 -2.66 23.46 11.36
CA MET A 247 -4.04 23.18 10.87
C MET A 247 -5.15 23.41 11.93
N GLU A 248 -4.83 24.02 13.08
CA GLU A 248 -5.80 24.39 14.13
C GLU A 248 -6.11 25.90 14.19
N LYS A 249 -5.90 26.65 13.10
CA LYS A 249 -6.36 28.04 12.98
C LYS A 249 -7.26 28.26 11.77
N THR A 250 -8.46 27.70 11.81
CA THR A 250 -9.63 28.33 11.19
C THR A 250 -10.79 28.18 12.15
N GLY A 251 -10.96 29.21 12.99
CA GLY A 251 -12.19 29.49 13.71
C GLY A 251 -13.27 30.06 12.81
#